data_AF-A0A534YNJ3-F1
#
_entry.id   AF-A0A534YNJ3-F1
#
_cell.length_a   1.000
_cell.length_b   1.000
_cell.length_c   1.000
_cell.angle_alpha   90.00
_cell.angle_beta   90.00
_cell.angle_gamma   90.00
#
_symmetry.space_group_name_H-M   'P 1'
#
loop_
_entity.id
_entity.type
_entity.pdbx_description
1 polymer ?
#
loop_
_entity_poly.entity_id
_entity_poly.type
_entity_poly.pdbx_seq_one_letter_code
_entity_poly.pdbx_strand_id
1 'polypeptide(L)'
;MTAEQSTIRGGGKAATQPLLSASLLDGSSLRAVDTTGTSYRSMYVRRRLRADHDIAVTSRQAVPRSEASAFRQISPVLRRALAAFAWLNVAVSLVVRVVHRGPYVPGWDFVGAAHGLFLASTRSPRAIVSYLLEHQFDTAFTWILTALSVLPGFLAARWPSAHWPLVTVLLFSLLAFALLGAALRLERTEWWLVTLGCAASSAILSNALMGNCHIEATLPFAIALCATLRCRATPLAATILAALAIEAAWHVHELGRTVFAVFLAAAVCLPHAQWSARAVWAAAGLLQLWLALRFVDHNTAHLIAMRFPPPATWAEYARDISVYFLSATPDIPLLLVAALLALMLVRGDRWFWRAIVGFQMGLVWLLVTNPGVMRGLSCVWPRRILVLEFLCLGLVVAVIRERHRAARVLLGLLVAGAVWQLAHTLRWAARPLDPTGTRLAFTLPYTETTMERGAYLDSKVSFSLVDWSVELRSRAEQGRRLLLVYNLSSFDENNTDPAGVLERLYLHLGHARFLDTVFSFGAQRVRWNELPIRPMNELDGFLGSLTDPSIVDGYWLHHPNDEQPTWESATTHRQEVATIFGKLGERFQIVWGLAVKDLQGRTLHRFALAPRSG
;
A
#
# COMPACT_ATOMS: atom_id res chain seq x y z
N MET A 1 51.82 -0.50 -42.19
CA MET A 1 53.21 -0.08 -41.92
C MET A 1 53.74 -0.91 -40.78
N THR A 2 54.65 -1.84 -41.12
CA THR A 2 55.83 -2.37 -40.36
C THR A 2 55.77 -2.36 -38.82
N ALA A 3 55.68 -3.53 -38.15
CA ALA A 3 56.76 -4.48 -37.75
C ALA A 3 57.45 -4.02 -36.43
N GLU A 4 57.69 -4.82 -35.39
CA GLU A 4 58.45 -6.09 -35.27
C GLU A 4 58.08 -6.87 -33.98
N GLN A 5 57.87 -8.21 -34.04
CA GLN A 5 58.75 -9.34 -33.60
C GLN A 5 58.87 -9.53 -32.07
N SER A 6 58.77 -10.72 -31.45
CA SER A 6 59.38 -12.04 -31.75
C SER A 6 58.71 -13.12 -30.85
N THR A 7 58.18 -14.24 -31.38
CA THR A 7 58.72 -15.64 -31.42
C THR A 7 59.16 -16.27 -30.08
N ILE A 8 58.97 -17.55 -29.69
CA ILE A 8 58.53 -18.85 -30.25
C ILE A 8 58.46 -19.85 -29.05
N ARG A 9 57.47 -20.74 -28.89
CA ARG A 9 57.45 -22.25 -29.02
C ARG A 9 56.58 -22.77 -27.86
N GLY A 10 55.69 -23.76 -27.93
CA GLY A 10 55.25 -24.71 -28.95
C GLY A 10 54.46 -25.82 -28.24
N GLY A 11 53.52 -26.47 -28.94
CA GLY A 11 52.91 -27.73 -28.51
C GLY A 11 51.38 -27.74 -28.52
N GLY A 12 50.78 -27.99 -29.69
CA GLY A 12 49.34 -28.17 -29.84
C GLY A 12 48.87 -29.62 -29.67
N LYS A 13 47.56 -29.82 -29.49
CA LYS A 13 46.66 -30.40 -30.51
C LYS A 13 45.22 -30.49 -29.99
N ALA A 14 44.31 -30.16 -30.91
CA ALA A 14 42.85 -30.21 -30.88
C ALA A 14 42.31 -31.62 -30.53
N ALA A 15 41.33 -31.73 -29.64
CA ALA A 15 39.87 -31.71 -29.86
C ALA A 15 39.30 -33.01 -30.44
N THR A 16 38.38 -33.63 -29.69
CA THR A 16 37.12 -34.23 -30.18
C THR A 16 36.29 -34.76 -29.00
N GLN A 17 35.08 -34.21 -28.84
CA GLN A 17 33.94 -34.77 -28.09
C GLN A 17 33.26 -35.85 -28.95
N PRO A 18 32.51 -36.84 -28.38
CA PRO A 18 31.08 -36.63 -28.09
C PRO A 18 30.47 -37.39 -26.88
N LEU A 19 29.48 -36.72 -26.25
CA LEU A 19 28.12 -37.12 -25.83
C LEU A 19 27.72 -38.57 -25.44
N LEU A 20 26.83 -38.61 -24.42
CA LEU A 20 25.81 -39.62 -24.02
C LEU A 20 26.34 -40.85 -23.25
N SER A 21 25.68 -41.46 -22.26
CA SER A 21 24.36 -41.34 -21.61
C SER A 21 24.33 -42.27 -20.37
N ALA A 22 23.24 -42.22 -19.59
CA ALA A 22 23.08 -42.83 -18.26
C ALA A 22 22.84 -44.37 -18.20
N SER A 23 23.08 -44.90 -16.98
CA SER A 23 22.33 -45.97 -16.25
C SER A 23 22.94 -47.39 -16.10
N LEU A 24 22.62 -47.97 -14.92
CA LEU A 24 22.63 -49.39 -14.48
C LEU A 24 23.98 -49.94 -13.95
N LEU A 25 24.16 -50.14 -12.63
CA LEU A 25 23.70 -51.26 -11.75
C LEU A 25 24.24 -52.64 -12.14
N ASP A 26 25.26 -53.12 -11.41
CA ASP A 26 25.38 -54.45 -10.78
C ASP A 26 26.82 -54.57 -10.20
N GLY A 27 27.12 -55.21 -9.07
CA GLY A 27 26.36 -56.21 -8.34
C GLY A 27 27.12 -57.53 -8.20
N SER A 28 28.42 -57.57 -7.85
CA SER A 28 29.03 -58.83 -7.38
C SER A 28 30.36 -58.68 -6.64
N SER A 29 30.33 -59.24 -5.43
CA SER A 29 31.39 -59.75 -4.58
C SER A 29 32.76 -60.09 -5.21
N LEU A 30 33.83 -59.57 -4.62
CA LEU A 30 35.13 -60.23 -4.57
C LEU A 30 35.58 -60.33 -3.10
N ARG A 31 35.41 -61.51 -2.52
CA ARG A 31 36.13 -61.94 -1.32
C ARG A 31 37.43 -62.58 -1.80
N ALA A 32 38.57 -61.98 -1.45
CA ALA A 32 39.83 -62.70 -1.37
C ALA A 32 40.07 -63.05 0.10
N VAL A 33 40.19 -64.34 0.39
CA VAL A 33 40.72 -64.84 1.67
C VAL A 33 42.20 -65.07 1.45
N ASP A 34 43.03 -64.41 2.25
CA ASP A 34 44.49 -64.60 2.22
C ASP A 34 44.89 -65.57 3.34
N THR A 35 45.61 -66.62 2.94
CA THR A 35 46.28 -67.59 3.80
C THR A 35 47.62 -67.02 4.21
N THR A 36 47.68 -66.34 5.34
CA THR A 36 48.83 -66.23 6.26
C THR A 36 48.50 -65.14 7.28
N GLY A 37 48.19 -65.57 8.51
CA GLY A 37 47.83 -64.67 9.59
C GLY A 37 49.01 -63.79 10.01
N THR A 38 49.05 -62.54 9.54
CA THR A 38 49.40 -61.32 10.29
C THR A 38 49.46 -60.13 9.33
N SER A 39 48.60 -59.12 9.53
CA SER A 39 48.61 -57.86 8.79
C SER A 39 48.51 -56.68 9.75
N TYR A 40 49.54 -55.84 9.73
CA TYR A 40 49.60 -54.53 10.40
C TYR A 40 48.50 -53.61 9.85
N ARG A 41 47.58 -53.14 10.71
CA ARG A 41 46.59 -52.11 10.36
C ARG A 41 47.28 -50.74 10.28
N SER A 42 47.53 -50.28 9.05
CA SER A 42 47.85 -48.88 8.76
C SER A 42 46.62 -47.99 9.04
N MET A 43 46.54 -47.50 10.27
CA MET A 43 45.45 -46.69 10.78
C MET A 43 45.63 -45.20 10.42
N TYR A 44 45.89 -44.84 9.15
CA TYR A 44 46.10 -43.42 8.79
C TYR A 44 45.54 -42.91 7.45
N VAL A 45 44.86 -43.71 6.63
CA VAL A 45 44.33 -43.22 5.33
C VAL A 45 42.78 -43.14 5.27
N ARG A 46 42.05 -43.69 6.25
CA ARG A 46 40.57 -43.62 6.27
C ARG A 46 39.95 -42.40 6.95
N ARG A 47 40.75 -41.52 7.57
CA ARG A 47 40.21 -40.33 8.28
C ARG A 47 40.05 -39.09 7.41
N ARG A 48 40.71 -39.00 6.25
CA ARG A 48 40.61 -37.82 5.36
C ARG A 48 39.51 -37.94 4.30
N LEU A 49 39.20 -39.13 3.82
CA LEU A 49 38.13 -39.33 2.82
C LEU A 49 36.71 -39.40 3.41
N ARG A 50 36.55 -39.52 4.74
CA ARG A 50 35.25 -39.26 5.40
C ARG A 50 35.08 -37.80 5.82
N ALA A 51 36.17 -37.07 6.09
CA ALA A 51 36.07 -35.65 6.43
C ALA A 51 35.57 -34.79 5.25
N ASP A 52 35.99 -35.10 4.03
CA ASP A 52 35.59 -34.29 2.85
C ASP A 52 34.25 -34.73 2.21
N HIS A 53 33.66 -35.85 2.64
CA HIS A 53 32.30 -36.26 2.27
C HIS A 53 31.25 -35.98 3.36
N ASP A 54 31.66 -35.70 4.61
CA ASP A 54 30.76 -35.27 5.67
C ASP A 54 30.63 -33.74 5.79
N ILE A 55 31.45 -32.96 5.06
CA ILE A 55 31.42 -31.48 5.02
C ILE A 55 30.50 -30.93 3.89
N ALA A 56 30.12 -31.75 2.92
CA ALA A 56 29.15 -31.38 1.90
C ALA A 56 27.91 -32.28 2.03
N VAL A 57 26.75 -31.67 2.33
CA VAL A 57 25.42 -32.31 2.52
C VAL A 57 25.08 -32.70 3.98
N THR A 58 25.68 -32.04 4.96
CA THR A 58 25.09 -31.85 6.31
C THR A 58 24.53 -30.42 6.51
N SER A 59 23.89 -29.85 5.47
CA SER A 59 23.11 -28.59 5.60
C SER A 59 21.62 -28.82 5.88
N ARG A 60 21.18 -30.07 6.05
CA ARG A 60 19.96 -30.38 6.82
C ARG A 60 20.36 -30.56 8.29
N GLN A 61 20.73 -29.48 8.97
CA GLN A 61 20.54 -29.44 10.42
C GLN A 61 19.03 -29.49 10.65
N ALA A 62 18.54 -30.72 10.81
CA ALA A 62 17.29 -31.02 11.45
C ALA A 62 17.36 -30.40 12.85
N VAL A 63 16.64 -29.29 13.02
CA VAL A 63 16.15 -28.87 14.33
C VAL A 63 15.55 -30.12 14.99
N PRO A 64 15.89 -30.44 16.26
CA PRO A 64 15.34 -31.60 16.93
C PRO A 64 13.82 -31.57 16.83
N ARG A 65 13.26 -32.55 16.12
CA ARG A 65 11.85 -32.64 15.74
C ARG A 65 10.98 -33.24 16.86
N SER A 66 11.38 -33.13 18.11
CA SER A 66 10.73 -33.80 19.24
C SER A 66 10.54 -32.89 20.47
N GLU A 67 9.95 -31.73 20.28
CA GLU A 67 9.04 -31.14 21.27
C GLU A 67 7.77 -30.75 20.51
N ALA A 68 6.70 -31.50 20.72
CA ALA A 68 5.42 -31.25 20.07
C ALA A 68 5.00 -29.81 20.36
N SER A 69 4.96 -28.97 19.33
CA SER A 69 4.59 -27.57 19.51
C SER A 69 3.26 -27.48 20.26
N ALA A 70 3.12 -26.64 21.29
CA ALA A 70 1.82 -26.51 21.97
C ALA A 70 0.70 -26.03 21.05
N PHE A 71 1.05 -25.49 19.86
CA PHE A 71 0.13 -25.36 18.74
C PHE A 71 -0.54 -26.70 18.39
N ARG A 72 0.19 -27.82 18.34
CA ARG A 72 -0.32 -29.21 18.22
C ARG A 72 -1.03 -29.74 19.48
N GLN A 73 -0.86 -29.09 20.64
CA GLN A 73 -1.62 -29.43 21.86
C GLN A 73 -2.98 -28.73 21.94
N ILE A 74 -3.21 -27.65 21.17
CA ILE A 74 -4.57 -27.16 20.92
C ILE A 74 -5.31 -28.28 20.21
N SER A 75 -6.46 -28.69 20.75
CA SER A 75 -7.24 -29.78 20.16
C SER A 75 -7.52 -29.46 18.68
N PRO A 76 -7.46 -30.46 17.77
CA PRO A 76 -7.76 -30.23 16.36
C PRO A 76 -9.15 -29.62 16.12
N VAL A 77 -10.08 -29.87 17.04
CA VAL A 77 -11.43 -29.27 17.05
C VAL A 77 -11.33 -27.77 17.34
N LEU A 78 -10.68 -27.37 18.44
CA LEU A 78 -10.54 -25.95 18.79
C LEU A 78 -9.76 -25.18 17.73
N ARG A 79 -8.72 -25.77 17.14
CA ARG A 79 -7.97 -25.14 16.04
C ARG A 79 -8.86 -24.89 14.82
N ARG A 80 -9.66 -25.88 14.42
CA ARG A 80 -10.62 -25.73 13.32
C ARG A 80 -11.67 -24.67 13.62
N ALA A 81 -12.17 -24.62 14.86
CA ALA A 81 -13.13 -23.60 15.30
C ALA A 81 -12.52 -22.19 15.26
N LEU A 82 -11.30 -22.01 15.78
CA LEU A 82 -10.59 -20.73 15.74
C LEU A 82 -10.26 -20.29 14.30
N ALA A 83 -9.86 -21.25 13.45
CA ALA A 83 -9.62 -20.96 12.04
C ALA A 83 -10.91 -20.54 11.33
N ALA A 84 -11.99 -21.29 11.51
CA ALA A 84 -13.30 -20.95 10.95
C ALA A 84 -13.79 -19.58 11.45
N PHE A 85 -13.64 -19.31 12.76
CA PHE A 85 -13.96 -18.02 13.35
C PHE A 85 -13.13 -16.89 12.72
N ALA A 86 -11.81 -17.04 12.59
CA ALA A 86 -10.95 -16.02 12.01
C ALA A 86 -11.34 -15.70 10.55
N TRP A 87 -11.52 -16.74 9.72
CA TRP A 87 -11.92 -16.57 8.32
C TRP A 87 -13.32 -15.97 8.18
N LEU A 88 -14.30 -16.49 8.92
CA LEU A 88 -15.67 -16.00 8.88
C LEU A 88 -15.75 -14.55 9.38
N ASN A 89 -15.01 -14.23 10.46
CA ASN A 89 -14.96 -12.88 11.00
C ASN A 89 -14.44 -11.90 9.95
N VAL A 90 -13.26 -12.14 9.36
CA VAL A 90 -12.72 -11.28 8.30
C VAL A 90 -13.71 -11.15 7.13
N ALA A 91 -14.25 -12.27 6.65
CA ALA A 91 -15.19 -12.26 5.52
C ALA A 91 -16.45 -11.43 5.81
N VAL A 92 -17.13 -11.69 6.93
CA VAL A 92 -18.33 -10.96 7.34
C VAL A 92 -18.00 -9.48 7.56
N SER A 93 -16.88 -9.19 8.23
CA SER A 93 -16.44 -7.83 8.56
C SER A 93 -16.14 -7.00 7.31
N LEU A 94 -15.53 -7.60 6.27
CA LEU A 94 -15.31 -6.94 4.99
C LEU A 94 -16.62 -6.76 4.20
N VAL A 95 -17.48 -7.78 4.14
CA VAL A 95 -18.77 -7.70 3.45
C VAL A 95 -19.64 -6.60 4.06
N VAL A 96 -19.76 -6.56 5.39
CA VAL A 96 -20.55 -5.53 6.09
C VAL A 96 -20.02 -4.13 5.78
N ARG A 97 -18.70 -3.92 5.77
CA ARG A 97 -18.08 -2.65 5.37
C ARG A 97 -18.45 -2.23 3.96
N VAL A 98 -18.25 -3.12 2.98
CA VAL A 98 -18.52 -2.82 1.57
C VAL A 98 -19.99 -2.52 1.33
N VAL A 99 -20.88 -3.36 1.87
CA VAL A 99 -22.33 -3.21 1.69
C VAL A 99 -22.85 -1.95 2.37
N HIS A 100 -22.48 -1.71 3.63
CA HIS A 100 -22.99 -0.57 4.38
C HIS A 100 -22.44 0.76 3.84
N ARG A 101 -21.15 0.82 3.49
CA ARG A 101 -20.53 2.00 2.88
C ARG A 101 -21.09 2.33 1.50
N GLY A 102 -21.40 1.32 0.70
CA GLY A 102 -21.87 1.50 -0.68
C GLY A 102 -20.85 2.24 -1.56
N PRO A 103 -21.28 3.21 -2.39
CA PRO A 103 -20.42 3.93 -3.35
C PRO A 103 -19.56 5.03 -2.71
N TYR A 104 -19.76 5.31 -1.42
CA TYR A 104 -19.15 6.45 -0.74
C TYR A 104 -17.69 6.16 -0.35
N VAL A 105 -16.79 6.37 -1.31
CA VAL A 105 -15.33 6.19 -1.20
C VAL A 105 -14.66 7.57 -1.31
N PRO A 106 -13.55 7.90 -0.63
CA PRO A 106 -12.78 9.12 -0.85
C PRO A 106 -12.26 9.23 -2.27
N GLY A 107 -12.09 10.45 -2.79
CA GLY A 107 -11.54 10.64 -4.14
C GLY A 107 -10.12 10.14 -4.28
N TRP A 108 -9.33 10.18 -3.19
CA TRP A 108 -7.96 9.66 -3.13
C TRP A 108 -7.77 8.27 -3.73
N ASP A 109 -8.71 7.35 -3.47
CA ASP A 109 -8.61 5.98 -3.98
C ASP A 109 -8.68 5.90 -5.53
N PHE A 110 -9.18 6.94 -6.22
CA PHE A 110 -9.38 6.93 -7.68
C PHE A 110 -8.30 7.67 -8.47
N VAL A 111 -7.57 8.58 -7.84
CA VAL A 111 -6.64 9.51 -8.53
C VAL A 111 -5.55 8.77 -9.30
N GLY A 112 -4.85 7.84 -8.64
CA GLY A 112 -3.82 6.99 -9.27
C GLY A 112 -4.35 6.12 -10.39
N ALA A 113 -5.53 5.53 -10.19
CA ALA A 113 -6.14 4.68 -11.19
C ALA A 113 -6.58 5.47 -12.42
N ALA A 114 -7.16 6.65 -12.23
CA ALA A 114 -7.54 7.53 -13.33
C ALA A 114 -6.31 7.99 -14.12
N HIS A 115 -5.22 8.34 -13.45
CA HIS A 115 -3.94 8.61 -14.12
C HIS A 115 -3.43 7.40 -14.90
N GLY A 116 -3.47 6.20 -14.31
CA GLY A 116 -3.07 4.96 -14.98
C GLY A 116 -3.89 4.68 -16.25
N LEU A 117 -5.19 4.94 -16.22
CA LEU A 117 -6.06 4.83 -17.40
C LEU A 117 -5.66 5.83 -18.48
N PHE A 118 -5.32 7.06 -18.10
CA PHE A 118 -4.80 8.07 -19.03
C PHE A 118 -3.49 7.62 -19.69
N LEU A 119 -2.51 7.16 -18.91
CA LEU A 119 -1.25 6.65 -19.46
C LEU A 119 -1.47 5.46 -20.40
N ALA A 120 -2.27 4.48 -19.99
CA ALA A 120 -2.57 3.29 -20.77
C ALA A 120 -3.26 3.61 -22.10
N SER A 121 -4.03 4.69 -22.15
CA SER A 121 -4.81 5.06 -23.33
C SER A 121 -4.08 6.02 -24.28
N THR A 122 -3.10 6.78 -23.79
CA THR A 122 -2.45 7.85 -24.54
C THR A 122 -0.97 7.62 -24.86
N ARG A 123 -0.33 6.66 -24.20
CA ARG A 123 1.12 6.44 -24.32
C ARG A 123 1.45 5.01 -24.75
N SER A 124 2.57 4.85 -25.45
CA SER A 124 3.13 3.53 -25.75
C SER A 124 3.71 2.89 -24.48
N PRO A 125 3.81 1.56 -24.39
CA PRO A 125 4.39 0.89 -23.21
C PRO A 125 5.79 1.40 -22.85
N ARG A 126 6.63 1.70 -23.85
CA ARG A 126 7.95 2.28 -23.64
C ARG A 126 7.86 3.68 -23.02
N ALA A 127 6.97 4.53 -23.53
CA ALA A 127 6.77 5.88 -23.00
C ALA A 127 6.21 5.85 -21.57
N ILE A 128 5.41 4.84 -21.21
CA ILE A 128 4.92 4.67 -19.84
C ILE A 128 6.08 4.29 -18.90
N VAL A 129 6.92 3.32 -19.29
CA VAL A 129 8.09 2.94 -18.48
C VAL A 129 9.04 4.13 -18.30
N SER A 130 9.35 4.85 -19.38
CA SER A 130 10.17 6.07 -19.30
C SER A 130 9.55 7.10 -18.35
N TYR A 131 8.25 7.34 -18.45
CA TYR A 131 7.56 8.28 -17.58
C TYR A 131 7.62 7.87 -16.10
N LEU A 132 7.37 6.61 -15.78
CA LEU A 132 7.45 6.10 -14.40
C LEU A 132 8.88 6.22 -13.83
N LEU A 133 9.90 5.95 -14.65
CA LEU A 133 11.31 6.09 -14.22
C LEU A 133 11.73 7.56 -14.04
N GLU A 134 11.25 8.46 -14.89
CA GLU A 134 11.50 9.90 -14.79
C GLU A 134 10.86 10.50 -13.52
N HIS A 135 9.70 9.99 -13.11
CA HIS A 135 8.92 10.53 -11.99
C HIS A 135 9.03 9.70 -10.71
N GLN A 136 9.87 8.66 -10.67
CA GLN A 136 10.00 7.74 -9.51
C GLN A 136 10.38 8.46 -8.19
N PHE A 137 11.09 9.59 -8.29
CA PHE A 137 11.50 10.42 -7.15
C PHE A 137 10.79 11.78 -7.14
N ASP A 138 9.78 11.98 -7.99
CA ASP A 138 9.04 13.24 -8.03
C ASP A 138 8.10 13.34 -6.82
N THR A 139 8.58 14.04 -5.80
CA THR A 139 7.86 14.21 -4.54
C THR A 139 6.49 14.88 -4.68
N ALA A 140 6.18 15.57 -5.78
CA ALA A 140 4.84 16.14 -6.02
C ALA A 140 3.83 15.08 -6.52
N PHE A 141 4.33 13.99 -7.09
CA PHE A 141 3.53 12.93 -7.72
C PHE A 141 3.70 11.54 -7.08
N THR A 142 4.72 11.35 -6.23
CA THR A 142 5.13 10.03 -5.69
C THR A 142 4.03 9.24 -4.99
N TRP A 143 2.95 9.87 -4.52
CA TRP A 143 1.81 9.17 -3.90
C TRP A 143 0.73 8.72 -4.90
N ILE A 144 0.78 9.15 -6.16
CA ILE A 144 -0.18 8.82 -7.24
C ILE A 144 0.48 8.07 -8.41
N LEU A 145 1.74 8.35 -8.72
CA LEU A 145 2.50 7.78 -9.83
C LEU A 145 3.28 6.52 -9.44
N THR A 146 2.57 5.55 -8.87
CA THR A 146 3.19 4.29 -8.49
C THR A 146 2.71 3.18 -9.41
N ALA A 147 3.56 2.19 -9.70
CA ALA A 147 3.16 1.02 -10.48
C ALA A 147 1.91 0.33 -9.88
N LEU A 148 1.76 0.39 -8.55
CA LEU A 148 0.64 -0.15 -7.78
C LEU A 148 -0.63 0.69 -7.98
N SER A 149 -0.49 2.02 -7.97
CA SER A 149 -1.59 2.97 -8.10
C SER A 149 -2.08 3.12 -9.56
N VAL A 150 -1.23 2.84 -10.56
CA VAL A 150 -1.62 2.90 -11.99
C VAL A 150 -2.17 1.58 -12.54
N LEU A 151 -1.82 0.43 -11.95
CA LEU A 151 -2.35 -0.90 -12.32
C LEU A 151 -3.88 -0.94 -12.47
N PRO A 152 -4.68 -0.35 -11.56
CA PRO A 152 -6.14 -0.36 -11.69
C PRO A 152 -6.60 0.40 -12.93
N GLY A 153 -5.87 1.44 -13.34
CA GLY A 153 -6.10 2.18 -14.57
C GLY A 153 -5.87 1.36 -15.83
N PHE A 154 -4.82 0.53 -15.85
CA PHE A 154 -4.61 -0.43 -16.95
C PHE A 154 -5.73 -1.45 -17.06
N LEU A 155 -6.24 -1.94 -15.92
CA LEU A 155 -7.39 -2.84 -15.90
C LEU A 155 -8.66 -2.12 -16.39
N ALA A 156 -8.86 -0.86 -15.98
CA ALA A 156 -9.96 -0.01 -16.44
C ALA A 156 -9.88 0.29 -17.95
N ALA A 157 -8.69 0.36 -18.53
CA ALA A 157 -8.52 0.56 -19.97
C ALA A 157 -9.09 -0.61 -20.78
N ARG A 158 -9.08 -1.83 -20.20
CA ARG A 158 -9.66 -3.02 -20.83
C ARG A 158 -11.13 -3.24 -20.46
N TRP A 159 -11.47 -3.00 -19.20
CA TRP A 159 -12.80 -3.16 -18.63
C TRP A 159 -13.13 -1.96 -17.73
N PRO A 160 -13.75 -0.91 -18.30
CA PRO A 160 -14.09 0.30 -17.56
C PRO A 160 -14.90 -0.02 -16.31
N SER A 161 -14.39 0.40 -15.15
CA SER A 161 -15.01 0.21 -13.84
C SER A 161 -14.29 1.04 -12.79
N ALA A 162 -15.06 1.75 -11.96
CA ALA A 162 -14.53 2.45 -10.80
C ALA A 162 -14.15 1.51 -9.63
N HIS A 163 -14.37 0.20 -9.74
CA HIS A 163 -14.09 -0.75 -8.64
C HIS A 163 -12.64 -1.27 -8.63
N TRP A 164 -11.91 -1.17 -9.75
CA TRP A 164 -10.54 -1.66 -9.85
C TRP A 164 -9.61 -1.19 -8.74
N PRO A 165 -9.62 0.10 -8.31
CA PRO A 165 -8.73 0.57 -7.25
C PRO A 165 -8.96 -0.16 -5.92
N LEU A 166 -10.22 -0.45 -5.58
CA LEU A 166 -10.56 -1.17 -4.35
C LEU A 166 -10.10 -2.64 -4.42
N VAL A 167 -10.24 -3.26 -5.58
CA VAL A 167 -9.80 -4.64 -5.82
C VAL A 167 -8.29 -4.75 -5.70
N THR A 168 -7.52 -3.82 -6.30
CA THR A 168 -6.06 -3.85 -6.24
C THR A 168 -5.54 -3.60 -4.83
N VAL A 169 -6.11 -2.64 -4.08
CA VAL A 169 -5.73 -2.40 -2.67
C VAL A 169 -5.94 -3.66 -1.84
N LEU A 170 -7.08 -4.35 -2.01
CA LEU A 170 -7.35 -5.61 -1.33
C LEU A 170 -6.34 -6.70 -1.74
N LEU A 171 -6.03 -6.84 -3.03
CA LEU A 171 -5.07 -7.83 -3.53
C LEU A 171 -3.64 -7.56 -3.02
N PHE A 172 -3.19 -6.31 -2.97
CA PHE A 172 -1.88 -5.96 -2.43
C PHE A 172 -1.82 -6.16 -0.91
N SER A 173 -2.90 -5.88 -0.19
CA SER A 173 -3.01 -6.20 1.23
C SER A 173 -2.90 -7.72 1.46
N LEU A 174 -3.65 -8.52 0.69
CA LEU A 174 -3.57 -9.98 0.74
C LEU A 174 -2.16 -10.49 0.38
N LEU A 175 -1.51 -9.88 -0.61
CA LEU A 175 -0.12 -10.20 -0.97
C LEU A 175 0.85 -9.88 0.17
N ALA A 176 0.73 -8.73 0.83
CA ALA A 176 1.55 -8.37 1.98
C ALA A 176 1.38 -9.37 3.14
N PHE A 177 0.14 -9.78 3.45
CA PHE A 177 -0.12 -10.81 4.46
C PHE A 177 0.36 -12.21 4.04
N ALA A 178 0.27 -12.55 2.76
CA ALA A 178 0.84 -13.77 2.21
C ALA A 178 2.38 -13.78 2.32
N LEU A 179 3.03 -12.68 1.97
CA LEU A 179 4.47 -12.53 2.13
C LEU A 179 4.90 -12.56 3.60
N LEU A 180 4.12 -11.99 4.51
CA LEU A 180 4.37 -12.10 5.95
C LEU A 180 4.30 -13.56 6.43
N GLY A 181 3.25 -14.30 6.06
CA GLY A 181 3.14 -15.71 6.39
C GLY A 181 4.27 -16.55 5.78
N ALA A 182 4.70 -16.23 4.56
CA ALA A 182 5.85 -16.86 3.91
C ALA A 182 7.18 -16.53 4.62
N ALA A 183 7.40 -15.27 5.02
CA ALA A 183 8.57 -14.83 5.78
C ALA A 183 8.69 -15.60 7.09
N LEU A 184 7.56 -15.77 7.78
CA LEU A 184 7.45 -16.54 9.02
C LEU A 184 7.46 -18.06 8.79
N ARG A 185 7.42 -18.57 7.55
CA ARG A 185 7.39 -20.01 7.23
C ARG A 185 6.17 -20.73 7.79
N LEU A 186 4.99 -20.12 7.69
CA LEU A 186 3.75 -20.74 8.17
C LEU A 186 3.38 -21.99 7.37
N GLU A 187 3.02 -23.06 8.08
CA GLU A 187 2.41 -24.23 7.47
C GLU A 187 0.97 -23.93 7.00
N ARG A 188 0.42 -24.74 6.07
CA ARG A 188 -0.97 -24.59 5.60
C ARG A 188 -1.99 -24.51 6.74
N THR A 189 -1.74 -25.22 7.84
CA THR A 189 -2.63 -25.25 9.01
C THR A 189 -2.46 -24.07 9.98
N GLU A 190 -1.50 -23.18 9.74
CA GLU A 190 -1.13 -22.04 10.59
C GLU A 190 -1.59 -20.69 10.04
N TRP A 191 -2.02 -20.62 8.76
CA TRP A 191 -2.40 -19.36 8.10
C TRP A 191 -3.52 -18.59 8.79
N TRP A 192 -4.41 -19.30 9.47
CA TRP A 192 -5.47 -18.66 10.26
C TRP A 192 -4.94 -17.75 11.37
N LEU A 193 -3.67 -17.89 11.81
CA LEU A 193 -3.05 -16.98 12.77
C LEU A 193 -2.88 -15.58 12.20
N VAL A 194 -2.51 -15.48 10.91
CA VAL A 194 -2.42 -14.18 10.22
C VAL A 194 -3.83 -13.61 10.04
N THR A 195 -4.77 -14.43 9.58
CA THR A 195 -6.18 -14.03 9.45
C THR A 195 -6.77 -13.54 10.77
N LEU A 196 -6.49 -14.22 11.89
CA LEU A 196 -6.94 -13.83 13.22
C LEU A 196 -6.27 -12.53 13.69
N GLY A 197 -4.99 -12.33 13.38
CA GLY A 197 -4.29 -11.08 13.62
C GLY A 197 -4.92 -9.91 12.86
N CYS A 198 -5.27 -10.11 11.58
CA CYS A 198 -6.01 -9.12 10.79
C CYS A 198 -7.41 -8.87 11.39
N ALA A 199 -8.12 -9.93 11.80
CA ALA A 199 -9.43 -9.80 12.44
C ALA A 199 -9.38 -8.99 13.74
N ALA A 200 -8.25 -9.03 14.46
CA ALA A 200 -8.05 -8.30 15.70
C ALA A 200 -7.78 -6.80 15.51
N SER A 201 -7.71 -6.30 14.27
CA SER A 201 -7.49 -4.90 13.94
C SER A 201 -8.56 -4.39 12.98
N SER A 202 -9.41 -3.47 13.44
CA SER A 202 -10.36 -2.80 12.57
C SER A 202 -9.68 -1.88 11.56
N ALA A 203 -8.56 -1.25 11.91
CA ALA A 203 -7.85 -0.34 11.02
C ALA A 203 -7.28 -1.09 9.80
N ILE A 204 -6.65 -2.25 10.02
CA ILE A 204 -6.20 -3.14 8.94
C ILE A 204 -7.37 -3.49 8.02
N LEU A 205 -8.51 -3.93 8.56
CA LEU A 205 -9.65 -4.36 7.73
C LEU A 205 -10.32 -3.22 6.97
N SER A 206 -10.41 -2.03 7.55
CA SER A 206 -10.95 -0.86 6.85
C SER A 206 -10.01 -0.37 5.76
N ASN A 207 -8.71 -0.24 6.05
CA ASN A 207 -7.75 0.26 5.08
C ASN A 207 -7.42 -0.78 3.98
N ALA A 208 -7.66 -2.08 4.21
CA ALA A 208 -7.63 -3.10 3.16
C ALA A 208 -8.74 -2.93 2.10
N LEU A 209 -9.77 -2.11 2.38
CA LEU A 209 -10.82 -1.75 1.41
C LEU A 209 -10.64 -0.34 0.84
N MET A 210 -10.09 0.59 1.62
CA MET A 210 -9.94 2.01 1.28
C MET A 210 -8.67 2.55 1.92
N GLY A 211 -7.56 2.39 1.23
CA GLY A 211 -6.26 2.66 1.80
C GLY A 211 -5.18 2.79 0.74
N ASN A 212 -5.57 3.18 -0.49
CA ASN A 212 -4.61 3.54 -1.53
C ASN A 212 -3.56 4.46 -0.91
N CYS A 213 -2.28 4.18 -1.17
CA CYS A 213 -1.07 4.71 -0.56
C CYS A 213 -0.77 4.27 0.89
N HIS A 214 -1.73 4.14 1.81
CA HIS A 214 -1.45 3.88 3.24
C HIS A 214 -1.23 2.39 3.60
N ILE A 215 -2.19 1.50 3.34
CA ILE A 215 -2.04 0.07 3.68
C ILE A 215 -0.98 -0.61 2.80
N GLU A 216 -0.82 -0.09 1.58
CA GLU A 216 0.18 -0.57 0.61
C GLU A 216 1.60 -0.37 1.14
N ALA A 217 1.83 0.56 2.07
CA ALA A 217 3.10 0.72 2.77
C ALA A 217 3.54 -0.53 3.56
N THR A 218 2.64 -1.49 3.81
CA THR A 218 2.98 -2.79 4.42
C THR A 218 3.69 -3.73 3.44
N LEU A 219 3.52 -3.56 2.13
CA LEU A 219 4.12 -4.42 1.10
C LEU A 219 5.66 -4.38 1.09
N PRO A 220 6.35 -3.21 1.05
CA PRO A 220 7.81 -3.18 1.12
C PRO A 220 8.33 -3.81 2.42
N PHE A 221 7.61 -3.66 3.54
CA PHE A 221 7.95 -4.33 4.80
C PHE A 221 7.79 -5.85 4.70
N ALA A 222 6.72 -6.35 4.08
CA ALA A 222 6.53 -7.78 3.86
C ALA A 222 7.66 -8.40 3.01
N ILE A 223 8.06 -7.70 1.94
CA ILE A 223 9.18 -8.10 1.07
C ILE A 223 10.50 -8.06 1.84
N ALA A 224 10.75 -7.00 2.64
CA ALA A 224 11.95 -6.89 3.46
C ALA A 224 12.02 -7.97 4.56
N LEU A 225 10.90 -8.35 5.17
CA LEU A 225 10.83 -9.47 6.10
C LEU A 225 11.16 -10.80 5.40
N CYS A 226 10.68 -11.03 4.17
CA CYS A 226 11.11 -12.17 3.36
C CYS A 226 12.63 -12.13 3.11
N ALA A 227 13.16 -10.99 2.65
CA ALA A 227 14.58 -10.81 2.36
C ALA A 227 15.48 -11.11 3.57
N THR A 228 15.04 -10.73 4.76
CA THR A 228 15.85 -10.83 5.99
C THR A 228 15.65 -12.15 6.73
N LEU A 229 14.41 -12.64 6.85
CA LEU A 229 14.12 -13.86 7.60
C LEU A 229 14.31 -15.15 6.77
N ARG A 230 14.16 -15.09 5.44
CA ARG A 230 14.27 -16.28 4.56
C ARG A 230 15.64 -16.39 3.90
N CYS A 231 16.27 -15.28 3.53
CA CYS A 231 17.49 -15.28 2.72
C CYS A 231 18.79 -15.13 3.55
N ARG A 232 18.79 -15.59 4.80
CA ARG A 232 19.94 -15.51 5.73
C ARG A 232 21.23 -16.13 5.20
N ALA A 233 21.12 -17.10 4.30
CA ALA A 233 22.26 -17.85 3.74
C ALA A 233 22.35 -17.74 2.20
N THR A 234 21.58 -16.85 1.58
CA THR A 234 21.47 -16.75 0.13
C THR A 234 21.57 -15.27 -0.27
N PRO A 235 22.78 -14.72 -0.39
CA PRO A 235 22.99 -13.29 -0.63
C PRO A 235 22.35 -12.81 -1.93
N LEU A 236 22.37 -13.62 -3.00
CA LEU A 236 21.72 -13.27 -4.27
C LEU A 236 20.21 -13.04 -4.10
N ALA A 237 19.51 -13.95 -3.44
CA ALA A 237 18.09 -13.80 -3.17
C ALA A 237 17.81 -12.62 -2.21
N ALA A 238 18.68 -12.41 -1.22
CA ALA A 238 18.62 -11.25 -0.34
C ALA A 238 18.76 -9.94 -1.13
N THR A 239 19.68 -9.86 -2.09
CA THR A 239 19.87 -8.69 -2.96
C THR A 239 18.64 -8.42 -3.81
N ILE A 240 18.09 -9.44 -4.49
CA ILE A 240 16.91 -9.28 -5.35
C ILE A 240 15.72 -8.79 -4.54
N LEU A 241 15.42 -9.42 -3.40
CA LEU A 241 14.29 -9.01 -2.56
C LEU A 241 14.54 -7.67 -1.86
N ALA A 242 15.78 -7.33 -1.52
CA ALA A 242 16.10 -6.02 -0.96
C ALA A 242 15.91 -4.90 -2.00
N ALA A 243 16.38 -5.11 -3.24
CA ALA A 243 16.14 -4.18 -4.35
C ALA A 243 14.64 -4.01 -4.62
N LEU A 244 13.87 -5.12 -4.63
CA LEU A 244 12.42 -5.07 -4.81
C LEU A 244 11.71 -4.33 -3.66
N ALA A 245 12.14 -4.51 -2.41
CA ALA A 245 11.57 -3.80 -1.27
C ALA A 245 11.88 -2.30 -1.31
N ILE A 246 13.09 -1.93 -1.74
CA ILE A 246 13.48 -0.53 -1.97
C ILE A 246 12.60 0.07 -3.06
N GLU A 247 12.51 -0.58 -4.21
CA GLU A 247 11.66 -0.13 -5.32
C GLU A 247 10.21 0.06 -4.84
N ALA A 248 9.62 -0.97 -4.22
CA ALA A 248 8.25 -0.92 -3.69
C ALA A 248 8.05 0.20 -2.65
N ALA A 249 9.08 0.59 -1.89
CA ALA A 249 8.99 1.67 -0.91
C ALA A 249 8.86 3.07 -1.54
N TRP A 250 9.28 3.23 -2.80
CA TRP A 250 9.07 4.47 -3.58
C TRP A 250 7.73 4.48 -4.31
N HIS A 251 7.01 3.35 -4.29
CA HIS A 251 5.69 3.16 -4.89
C HIS A 251 4.54 3.18 -3.87
N VAL A 252 4.77 3.73 -2.68
CA VAL A 252 3.78 3.78 -1.59
C VAL A 252 3.97 5.07 -0.77
N HIS A 253 3.05 5.33 0.18
CA HIS A 253 3.11 6.47 1.10
C HIS A 253 4.40 6.51 1.94
N GLU A 254 4.76 7.66 2.52
CA GLU A 254 6.08 7.92 3.10
C GLU A 254 6.51 6.92 4.19
N LEU A 255 5.55 6.28 4.87
CA LEU A 255 5.83 5.23 5.85
C LEU A 255 6.58 4.04 5.23
N GLY A 256 6.29 3.69 3.98
CA GLY A 256 6.99 2.62 3.27
C GLY A 256 8.49 2.91 3.10
N ARG A 257 8.87 4.19 2.97
CA ARG A 257 10.27 4.61 2.83
C ARG A 257 11.11 4.33 4.09
N THR A 258 10.46 4.09 5.23
CA THR A 258 11.12 3.70 6.49
C THR A 258 11.59 2.24 6.54
N VAL A 259 11.41 1.48 5.46
CA VAL A 259 11.85 0.07 5.35
C VAL A 259 13.36 -0.13 5.59
N PHE A 260 14.18 0.92 5.46
CA PHE A 260 15.60 0.89 5.82
C PHE A 260 15.85 0.33 7.23
N ALA A 261 14.94 0.61 8.18
CA ALA A 261 15.05 0.15 9.56
C ALA A 261 15.05 -1.39 9.66
N VAL A 262 14.29 -2.06 8.79
CA VAL A 262 14.25 -3.54 8.73
C VAL A 262 15.61 -4.08 8.30
N PHE A 263 16.21 -3.53 7.24
CA PHE A 263 17.49 -4.00 6.74
C PHE A 263 18.65 -3.69 7.69
N LEU A 264 18.70 -2.49 8.28
CA LEU A 264 19.72 -2.15 9.27
C LEU A 264 19.60 -3.01 10.53
N ALA A 265 18.38 -3.21 11.04
CA ALA A 265 18.15 -4.11 12.16
C ALA A 265 18.53 -5.56 11.83
N ALA A 266 18.24 -6.04 10.62
CA ALA A 266 18.62 -7.37 10.18
C ALA A 266 20.13 -7.55 10.11
N ALA A 267 20.84 -6.58 9.52
CA ALA A 267 22.29 -6.60 9.37
C ALA A 267 23.03 -6.73 10.71
N VAL A 268 22.48 -6.13 11.78
CA VAL A 268 23.06 -6.15 13.13
C VAL A 268 22.52 -7.31 13.96
N CYS A 269 21.20 -7.44 14.05
CA CYS A 269 20.55 -8.20 15.11
C CYS A 269 20.13 -9.63 14.75
N LEU A 270 20.03 -10.00 13.47
CA LEU A 270 19.54 -11.33 13.11
C LEU A 270 20.61 -12.41 13.33
N PRO A 271 20.38 -13.43 14.18
CA PRO A 271 21.36 -14.48 14.40
C PRO A 271 21.48 -15.41 13.19
N HIS A 272 22.64 -16.06 13.07
CA HIS A 272 22.95 -17.08 12.06
C HIS A 272 22.84 -16.62 10.59
N ALA A 273 22.79 -15.32 10.32
CA ALA A 273 22.93 -14.78 8.98
C ALA A 273 24.39 -14.79 8.53
N GLN A 274 24.62 -15.22 7.28
CA GLN A 274 25.93 -15.14 6.64
C GLN A 274 26.38 -13.68 6.54
N TRP A 275 27.69 -13.44 6.69
CA TRP A 275 28.26 -12.10 6.61
C TRP A 275 27.96 -11.40 5.28
N SER A 276 27.96 -12.14 4.17
CA SER A 276 27.59 -11.61 2.86
C SER A 276 26.14 -11.10 2.82
N ALA A 277 25.19 -11.85 3.38
CA ALA A 277 23.79 -11.42 3.47
C ALA A 277 23.63 -10.19 4.38
N ARG A 278 24.36 -10.13 5.51
CA ARG A 278 24.39 -8.95 6.38
C ARG A 278 24.94 -7.72 5.67
N ALA A 279 26.00 -7.86 4.88
CA ALA A 279 26.57 -6.78 4.09
C ALA A 279 25.57 -6.25 3.05
N VAL A 280 24.85 -7.16 2.37
CA VAL A 280 23.75 -6.79 1.45
C VAL A 280 22.68 -5.99 2.18
N TRP A 281 22.22 -6.44 3.35
CA TRP A 281 21.20 -5.72 4.12
C TRP A 281 21.72 -4.38 4.64
N ALA A 282 22.97 -4.30 5.10
CA ALA A 282 23.57 -3.03 5.51
C ALA A 282 23.61 -2.04 4.35
N ALA A 283 24.08 -2.48 3.18
CA ALA A 283 24.13 -1.65 1.97
C ALA A 283 22.72 -1.21 1.54
N ALA A 284 21.75 -2.12 1.52
CA ALA A 284 20.36 -1.80 1.18
C ALA A 284 19.72 -0.82 2.18
N GLY A 285 19.93 -1.02 3.47
CA GLY A 285 19.43 -0.13 4.52
C GLY A 285 20.05 1.27 4.45
N LEU A 286 21.37 1.36 4.25
CA LEU A 286 22.06 2.63 4.09
C LEU A 286 21.65 3.34 2.79
N LEU A 287 21.50 2.61 1.68
CA LEU A 287 21.03 3.16 0.42
C LEU A 287 19.62 3.73 0.56
N GLN A 288 18.68 2.97 1.12
CA GLN A 288 17.30 3.44 1.30
C GLN A 288 17.21 4.63 2.25
N LEU A 289 18.00 4.63 3.33
CA LEU A 289 18.11 5.78 4.22
C LEU A 289 18.66 7.01 3.48
N TRP A 290 19.71 6.84 2.69
CA TRP A 290 20.27 7.91 1.88
C TRP A 290 19.26 8.45 0.86
N LEU A 291 18.53 7.57 0.16
CA LEU A 291 17.48 7.97 -0.78
C LEU A 291 16.36 8.76 -0.07
N ALA A 292 15.89 8.27 1.09
CA ALA A 292 14.85 8.93 1.87
C ALA A 292 15.27 10.33 2.38
N LEU A 293 16.56 10.51 2.69
CA LEU A 293 17.13 11.80 3.10
C LEU A 293 17.50 12.70 1.90
N ARG A 294 17.70 12.14 0.71
CA ARG A 294 18.04 12.87 -0.51
C ARG A 294 16.79 13.41 -1.21
N PHE A 295 15.72 12.62 -1.25
CA PHE A 295 14.45 12.95 -1.91
C PHE A 295 13.36 13.17 -0.86
N VAL A 296 13.54 14.25 -0.09
CA VAL A 296 12.64 14.62 0.99
C VAL A 296 11.41 15.31 0.42
N ASP A 297 10.22 14.76 0.66
CA ASP A 297 8.95 15.43 0.37
C ASP A 297 8.49 16.33 1.53
N HIS A 298 7.41 17.08 1.31
CA HIS A 298 6.85 17.98 2.31
C HIS A 298 6.55 17.28 3.65
N ASN A 299 5.96 16.08 3.63
CA ASN A 299 5.60 15.34 4.83
C ASN A 299 6.84 14.83 5.59
N THR A 300 7.82 14.31 4.85
CA THR A 300 9.07 13.75 5.37
C THR A 300 9.97 14.84 5.95
N ALA A 301 10.00 16.04 5.35
CA ALA A 301 10.74 17.18 5.89
C ALA A 301 10.29 17.53 7.31
N HIS A 302 8.97 17.48 7.54
CA HIS A 302 8.39 17.72 8.87
C HIS A 302 8.78 16.65 9.88
N LEU A 303 8.81 15.38 9.47
CA LEU A 303 9.20 14.26 10.32
C LEU A 303 10.69 14.32 10.74
N ILE A 304 11.58 14.66 9.80
CA ILE A 304 13.03 14.77 10.07
C ILE A 304 13.34 15.87 11.10
N ALA A 305 12.54 16.93 11.12
CA ALA A 305 12.68 18.04 12.06
C ALA A 305 12.20 17.72 13.49
N MET A 306 11.48 16.60 13.71
CA MET A 306 10.94 16.25 15.02
C MET A 306 12.05 15.90 16.02
N ARG A 307 11.75 16.12 17.31
CA ARG A 307 12.65 15.81 18.43
C ARG A 307 11.90 15.05 19.52
N PHE A 308 12.61 14.16 20.20
CA PHE A 308 12.09 13.54 21.41
C PHE A 308 11.99 14.59 22.52
N PRO A 309 10.94 14.56 23.33
CA PRO A 309 10.82 15.48 24.45
C PRO A 309 11.81 15.07 25.56
N PRO A 310 12.13 15.99 26.50
CA PRO A 310 12.96 15.67 27.66
C PRO A 310 12.40 14.46 28.44
N PRO A 311 13.26 13.56 28.97
CA PRO A 311 12.81 12.38 29.73
C PRO A 311 11.82 12.67 30.86
N ALA A 312 11.92 13.87 31.47
CA ALA A 312 11.04 14.32 32.55
C ALA A 312 9.54 14.37 32.15
N THR A 313 9.22 14.55 30.87
CA THR A 313 7.83 14.66 30.39
C THR A 313 7.30 13.34 29.83
N TRP A 314 8.10 12.27 29.81
CA TRP A 314 7.71 11.00 29.18
C TRP A 314 6.52 10.35 29.87
N ALA A 315 6.41 10.44 31.20
CA ALA A 315 5.30 9.86 31.94
C ALA A 315 3.96 10.53 31.59
N GLU A 316 3.97 11.85 31.37
CA GLU A 316 2.79 12.63 30.98
C GLU A 316 2.33 12.24 29.57
N TYR A 317 3.24 12.25 28.60
CA TYR A 317 2.92 11.80 27.23
C TYR A 317 2.47 10.34 27.19
N ALA A 318 3.09 9.45 27.97
CA ALA A 318 2.67 8.05 28.04
C ALA A 318 1.24 7.90 28.57
N ARG A 319 0.87 8.69 29.58
CA ARG A 319 -0.50 8.74 30.10
C ARG A 319 -1.46 9.26 29.04
N ASP A 320 -1.14 10.36 28.37
CA ASP A 320 -2.04 10.99 27.39
C ASP A 320 -2.24 10.09 26.16
N ILE A 321 -1.18 9.43 25.68
CA ILE A 321 -1.25 8.36 24.67
C ILE A 321 -2.15 7.23 25.15
N SER A 322 -1.96 6.74 26.38
CA SER A 322 -2.77 5.65 26.92
C SER A 322 -4.24 6.03 26.97
N VAL A 323 -4.56 7.23 27.44
CA VAL A 323 -5.94 7.75 27.45
C VAL A 323 -6.50 7.85 26.03
N TYR A 324 -5.71 8.36 25.08
CA TYR A 324 -6.13 8.46 23.68
C TYR A 324 -6.43 7.09 23.06
N PHE A 325 -5.52 6.12 23.18
CA PHE A 325 -5.74 4.75 22.69
C PHE A 325 -6.86 4.01 23.43
N LEU A 326 -7.16 4.37 24.68
CA LEU A 326 -8.30 3.84 25.44
C LEU A 326 -9.63 4.55 25.11
N SER A 327 -9.57 5.77 24.60
CA SER A 327 -10.75 6.59 24.22
C SER A 327 -11.35 6.25 22.84
N ALA A 328 -10.85 5.18 22.18
CA ALA A 328 -11.39 4.56 20.97
C ALA A 328 -11.19 5.28 19.62
N THR A 329 -10.23 6.22 19.53
CA THR A 329 -9.94 6.98 18.29
C THR A 329 -8.98 6.29 17.32
N PRO A 330 -7.83 5.72 17.75
CA PRO A 330 -7.14 4.69 16.98
C PRO A 330 -7.76 3.33 17.30
N ASP A 331 -7.60 2.35 16.42
CA ASP A 331 -8.05 0.96 16.61
C ASP A 331 -7.82 0.44 18.04
N ILE A 332 -8.64 -0.50 18.53
CA ILE A 332 -8.41 -1.01 19.88
C ILE A 332 -6.99 -1.58 19.95
N PRO A 333 -6.19 -1.18 20.95
CA PRO A 333 -4.78 -1.50 20.98
C PRO A 333 -4.52 -2.97 21.30
N LEU A 334 -5.50 -3.89 21.25
CA LEU A 334 -5.30 -5.29 21.65
C LEU A 334 -4.22 -5.99 20.83
N LEU A 335 -4.10 -5.70 19.53
CA LEU A 335 -2.98 -6.19 18.73
C LEU A 335 -1.64 -5.60 19.20
N LEU A 336 -1.61 -4.29 19.49
CA LEU A 336 -0.44 -3.61 20.04
C LEU A 336 -0.06 -4.14 21.43
N VAL A 337 -1.02 -4.33 22.34
CA VAL A 337 -0.84 -4.92 23.67
C VAL A 337 -0.32 -6.35 23.57
N ALA A 338 -0.90 -7.16 22.68
CA ALA A 338 -0.39 -8.50 22.40
C ALA A 338 1.06 -8.45 21.89
N ALA A 339 1.40 -7.48 21.05
CA ALA A 339 2.76 -7.28 20.56
C ALA A 339 3.73 -6.80 21.65
N LEU A 340 3.31 -5.92 22.56
CA LEU A 340 4.14 -5.49 23.71
C LEU A 340 4.47 -6.68 24.61
N LEU A 341 3.49 -7.54 24.91
CA LEU A 341 3.74 -8.79 25.62
C LEU A 341 4.66 -9.71 24.80
N ALA A 342 4.43 -9.82 23.49
CA ALA A 342 5.27 -10.61 22.60
C ALA A 342 6.73 -10.12 22.56
N LEU A 343 7.00 -8.81 22.62
CA LEU A 343 8.36 -8.24 22.70
C LEU A 343 9.13 -8.70 23.95
N MET A 344 8.44 -8.93 25.06
CA MET A 344 9.02 -9.47 26.29
C MET A 344 9.30 -10.98 26.18
N LEU A 345 8.56 -11.67 25.30
CA LEU A 345 8.56 -13.13 25.20
C LEU A 345 9.39 -13.68 24.04
N VAL A 346 9.59 -12.94 22.97
CA VAL A 346 10.36 -13.36 21.78
C VAL A 346 11.78 -13.80 22.17
N ARG A 347 12.26 -14.93 21.62
CA ARG A 347 13.59 -15.47 21.92
C ARG A 347 14.49 -15.51 20.70
N GLY A 348 14.06 -16.16 19.63
CA GLY A 348 14.93 -16.48 18.48
C GLY A 348 15.53 -15.23 17.86
N ASP A 349 14.67 -14.39 17.29
CA ASP A 349 15.07 -13.15 16.61
C ASP A 349 14.76 -11.91 17.46
N ARG A 350 14.91 -12.01 18.79
CA ARG A 350 14.41 -11.02 19.75
C ARG A 350 14.90 -9.59 19.51
N TRP A 351 16.18 -9.43 19.19
CA TRP A 351 16.78 -8.11 19.01
C TRP A 351 16.36 -7.47 17.69
N PHE A 352 16.15 -8.29 16.65
CA PHE A 352 15.62 -7.84 15.37
C PHE A 352 14.19 -7.31 15.54
N TRP A 353 13.30 -8.10 16.14
CA TRP A 353 11.91 -7.68 16.37
C TRP A 353 11.80 -6.45 17.28
N ARG A 354 12.58 -6.40 18.37
CA ARG A 354 12.63 -5.23 19.26
C ARG A 354 13.11 -3.98 18.54
N ALA A 355 14.12 -4.09 17.67
CA ALA A 355 14.63 -2.95 16.92
C ALA A 355 13.58 -2.40 15.95
N ILE A 356 12.96 -3.24 15.12
CA ILE A 356 12.02 -2.76 14.09
C ILE A 356 10.69 -2.26 14.68
N VAL A 357 10.13 -2.95 15.68
CA VAL A 357 8.91 -2.51 16.36
C VAL A 357 9.19 -1.27 17.21
N GLY A 358 10.31 -1.26 17.94
CA GLY A 358 10.73 -0.11 18.74
C GLY A 358 10.99 1.14 17.89
N PHE A 359 11.56 0.98 16.70
CA PHE A 359 11.74 2.08 15.75
C PHE A 359 10.39 2.67 15.31
N GLN A 360 9.43 1.84 14.88
CA GLN A 360 8.11 2.32 14.46
C GLN A 360 7.32 2.93 15.63
N MET A 361 7.40 2.35 16.83
CA MET A 361 6.86 2.97 18.05
C MET A 361 7.52 4.32 18.34
N GLY A 362 8.82 4.45 18.09
CA GLY A 362 9.56 5.70 18.23
C GLY A 362 9.08 6.79 17.26
N LEU A 363 8.72 6.42 16.02
CA LEU A 363 8.12 7.35 15.06
C LEU A 363 6.73 7.84 15.52
N VAL A 364 5.90 6.92 16.03
CA VAL A 364 4.59 7.29 16.61
C VAL A 364 4.79 8.20 17.83
N TRP A 365 5.77 7.90 18.68
CA TRP A 365 6.10 8.75 19.83
C TRP A 365 6.55 10.15 19.41
N LEU A 366 7.46 10.26 18.45
CA LEU A 366 7.87 11.55 17.86
C LEU A 366 6.67 12.32 17.33
N LEU A 367 5.75 11.65 16.63
CA LEU A 367 4.56 12.29 16.11
C LEU A 367 3.68 12.86 17.24
N VAL A 368 3.46 12.10 18.32
CA VAL A 368 2.64 12.55 19.46
C VAL A 368 3.25 13.73 20.20
N THR A 369 4.56 13.70 20.42
CA THR A 369 5.22 14.63 21.36
C THR A 369 5.60 15.97 20.74
N ASN A 370 5.38 16.14 19.43
CA ASN A 370 5.72 17.37 18.74
C ASN A 370 4.45 18.17 18.44
N PRO A 371 4.38 19.48 18.73
CA PRO A 371 3.22 20.31 18.40
C PRO A 371 3.21 20.69 16.91
N GLY A 372 2.02 20.88 16.33
CA GLY A 372 1.85 21.43 14.98
C GLY A 372 0.56 20.99 14.28
N VAL A 373 0.30 21.54 13.09
CA VAL A 373 -0.91 21.27 12.30
C VAL A 373 -0.97 19.81 11.78
N MET A 374 0.16 19.09 11.78
CA MET A 374 0.25 17.67 11.37
C MET A 374 1.00 16.81 12.41
N ARG A 375 1.07 17.30 13.66
CA ARG A 375 1.83 16.72 14.76
C ARG A 375 1.01 16.82 16.05
N GLY A 376 1.27 15.95 17.01
CA GLY A 376 0.54 15.90 18.26
C GLY A 376 -0.34 14.65 18.36
N LEU A 377 -0.97 14.49 19.52
CA LEU A 377 -1.81 13.33 19.85
C LEU A 377 -2.99 13.15 18.87
N SER A 378 -3.61 14.26 18.45
CA SER A 378 -4.68 14.33 17.44
C SER A 378 -4.24 13.90 16.03
N CYS A 379 -2.94 13.76 15.78
CA CYS A 379 -2.38 13.37 14.50
C CYS A 379 -2.02 11.87 14.43
N VAL A 380 -2.22 11.11 15.51
CA VAL A 380 -2.10 9.64 15.49
C VAL A 380 -3.38 9.03 14.94
N TRP A 381 -3.48 9.04 13.62
CA TRP A 381 -4.59 8.42 12.90
C TRP A 381 -4.34 6.93 12.68
N PRO A 382 -5.39 6.11 12.59
CA PRO A 382 -5.26 4.68 12.29
C PRO A 382 -4.33 4.39 11.09
N ARG A 383 -4.47 5.16 10.00
CA ARG A 383 -3.65 5.01 8.79
C ARG A 383 -2.15 5.25 9.00
N ARG A 384 -1.76 6.07 9.99
CA ARG A 384 -0.36 6.38 10.30
C ARG A 384 0.33 5.31 11.17
N ILE A 385 -0.43 4.35 11.69
CA ILE A 385 0.09 3.25 12.52
C ILE A 385 -0.02 1.87 11.84
N LEU A 386 -0.54 1.78 10.61
CA LEU A 386 -0.75 0.50 9.91
C LEU A 386 0.53 -0.34 9.74
N VAL A 387 1.67 0.31 9.47
CA VAL A 387 2.97 -0.39 9.39
C VAL A 387 3.36 -0.97 10.76
N LEU A 388 3.13 -0.23 11.84
CA LEU A 388 3.35 -0.73 13.20
C LEU A 388 2.42 -1.92 13.49
N GLU A 389 1.12 -1.82 13.17
CA GLU A 389 0.17 -2.92 13.35
C GLU A 389 0.55 -4.18 12.55
N PHE A 390 1.00 -4.00 11.31
CA PHE A 390 1.52 -5.09 10.47
C PHE A 390 2.73 -5.79 11.11
N LEU A 391 3.69 -5.03 11.64
CA LEU A 391 4.84 -5.59 12.36
C LEU A 391 4.43 -6.24 13.70
N CYS A 392 3.49 -5.66 14.42
CA CYS A 392 2.89 -6.23 15.63
C CYS A 392 2.27 -7.59 15.34
N LEU A 393 1.50 -7.72 14.25
CA LEU A 393 0.96 -8.98 13.77
C LEU A 393 2.08 -10.00 13.53
N GLY A 394 3.09 -9.62 12.76
CA GLY A 394 4.24 -10.48 12.46
C GLY A 394 4.94 -11.01 13.72
N LEU A 395 5.18 -10.13 14.69
CA LEU A 395 5.78 -10.46 15.98
C LEU A 395 4.91 -11.41 16.80
N VAL A 396 3.62 -11.12 16.94
CA VAL A 396 2.70 -11.96 17.72
C VAL A 396 2.63 -13.37 17.13
N VAL A 397 2.53 -13.48 15.80
CA VAL A 397 2.53 -14.78 15.12
C VAL A 397 3.86 -15.50 15.32
N ALA A 398 5.00 -14.80 15.22
CA ALA A 398 6.32 -15.38 15.48
C ALA A 398 6.41 -15.95 16.91
N VAL A 399 5.95 -15.20 17.92
CA VAL A 399 6.00 -15.64 19.32
C VAL A 399 5.03 -16.78 19.62
N ILE A 400 3.82 -16.79 19.06
CA ILE A 400 2.88 -17.91 19.21
C ILE A 400 3.51 -19.22 18.73
N ARG A 401 4.33 -19.16 17.67
CA ARG A 401 5.04 -20.33 17.13
C ARG A 401 6.21 -20.76 17.99
N GLU A 402 6.94 -19.82 18.58
CA GLU A 402 8.08 -20.11 19.46
C GLU A 402 7.67 -20.55 20.88
N ARG A 403 6.62 -19.95 21.48
CA ARG A 403 6.35 -20.01 22.93
C ARG A 403 5.01 -20.66 23.27
N HIS A 404 5.10 -21.89 23.75
CA HIS A 404 3.97 -22.76 24.05
C HIS A 404 2.98 -22.25 25.12
N ARG A 405 3.49 -21.69 26.24
CA ARG A 405 2.63 -21.24 27.35
C ARG A 405 2.01 -19.87 27.10
N ALA A 406 2.74 -18.98 26.43
CA ALA A 406 2.25 -17.63 26.13
C ALA A 406 1.26 -17.60 24.94
N ALA A 407 1.30 -18.62 24.07
CA ALA A 407 0.40 -18.72 22.93
C ALA A 407 -1.07 -18.60 23.31
N ARG A 408 -1.51 -19.16 24.46
CA ARG A 408 -2.90 -19.07 24.91
C ARG A 408 -3.33 -17.65 25.24
N VAL A 409 -2.47 -16.89 25.93
CA VAL A 409 -2.74 -15.49 26.29
C VAL A 409 -2.78 -14.63 25.04
N LEU A 410 -1.79 -14.78 24.15
CA LEU A 410 -1.75 -14.04 22.89
C LEU A 410 -2.95 -14.37 22.00
N LEU A 411 -3.31 -15.65 21.85
CA LEU A 411 -4.52 -16.05 21.12
C LEU A 411 -5.79 -15.51 21.76
N GLY A 412 -5.89 -15.53 23.08
CA GLY A 412 -7.03 -14.96 23.81
C GLY A 412 -7.18 -13.47 23.54
N LEU A 413 -6.09 -12.71 23.55
CA LEU A 413 -6.09 -11.28 23.21
C LEU A 413 -6.50 -11.03 21.75
N LEU A 414 -6.00 -11.84 20.81
CA LEU A 414 -6.40 -11.73 19.40
C LEU A 414 -7.87 -12.08 19.18
N VAL A 415 -8.38 -13.12 19.84
CA VAL A 415 -9.82 -13.48 19.78
C VAL A 415 -10.67 -12.38 20.40
N ALA A 416 -10.29 -11.84 21.55
CA ALA A 416 -10.99 -10.71 22.17
C ALA A 416 -11.00 -9.48 21.24
N GLY A 417 -9.87 -9.18 20.60
CA GLY A 417 -9.75 -8.14 19.58
C GLY A 417 -10.70 -8.39 18.42
N ALA A 418 -10.70 -9.60 17.87
CA ALA A 418 -11.55 -9.97 16.74
C ALA A 418 -13.06 -9.94 17.06
N VAL A 419 -13.46 -10.38 18.26
CA VAL A 419 -14.85 -10.30 18.71
C VAL A 419 -15.27 -8.85 18.86
N TRP A 420 -14.43 -8.03 19.51
CA TRP A 420 -14.72 -6.62 19.68
C TRP A 420 -14.80 -5.88 18.33
N GLN A 421 -13.86 -6.16 17.43
CA GLN A 421 -13.78 -5.57 16.10
C GLN A 421 -15.04 -5.85 15.29
N LEU A 422 -15.52 -7.10 15.32
CA LEU A 422 -16.74 -7.50 14.64
C LEU A 422 -17.96 -6.84 15.27
N ALA A 423 -18.06 -6.85 16.61
CA ALA A 423 -19.16 -6.19 17.32
C ALA A 423 -19.20 -4.67 17.06
N HIS A 424 -18.04 -4.02 16.95
CA HIS A 424 -17.95 -2.62 16.57
C HIS A 424 -18.41 -2.39 15.12
N THR A 425 -17.93 -3.21 14.18
CA THR A 425 -18.33 -3.14 12.76
C THR A 425 -19.84 -3.31 12.61
N LEU A 426 -20.46 -4.25 13.31
CA LEU A 426 -21.90 -4.47 13.28
C LEU A 426 -22.68 -3.29 13.90
N ARG A 427 -22.19 -2.72 15.01
CA ARG A 427 -22.80 -1.52 15.62
C ARG A 427 -22.69 -0.30 14.72
N TRP A 428 -21.57 -0.14 14.03
CA TRP A 428 -21.37 0.91 13.03
C TRP A 428 -22.37 0.73 11.88
N ALA A 429 -22.48 -0.48 11.31
CA ALA A 429 -23.39 -0.77 10.21
C ALA A 429 -24.88 -0.70 10.58
N ALA A 430 -25.22 -0.77 11.87
CA ALA A 430 -26.58 -0.60 12.38
C ALA A 430 -27.02 0.87 12.48
N ARG A 431 -26.11 1.83 12.24
CA ARG A 431 -26.40 3.27 12.26
C ARG A 431 -26.37 3.83 10.84
N PRO A 432 -27.08 4.94 10.54
CA PRO A 432 -26.88 5.62 9.27
C PRO A 432 -25.43 6.11 9.16
N LEU A 433 -24.85 6.06 7.96
CA LEU A 433 -23.49 6.56 7.69
C LEU A 433 -23.31 8.04 8.05
N ASP A 434 -24.38 8.83 7.92
CA ASP A 434 -24.42 10.26 8.22
C ASP A 434 -25.52 10.54 9.25
N PRO A 435 -25.26 10.26 10.55
CA PRO A 435 -26.25 10.45 11.61
C PRO A 435 -26.57 11.93 11.86
N THR A 436 -25.67 12.84 11.47
CA THR A 436 -25.82 14.29 11.64
C THR A 436 -26.49 14.97 10.45
N GLY A 437 -26.76 14.25 9.36
CA GLY A 437 -27.32 14.81 8.12
C GLY A 437 -26.39 15.81 7.44
N THR A 438 -25.09 15.76 7.72
CA THR A 438 -24.10 16.72 7.24
C THR A 438 -23.65 16.47 5.79
N ARG A 439 -24.08 15.37 5.18
CA ARG A 439 -23.67 14.89 3.84
C ARG A 439 -22.15 14.77 3.69
N LEU A 440 -21.45 14.59 4.81
CA LEU A 440 -20.00 14.49 4.90
C LEU A 440 -19.67 13.57 6.07
N ALA A 441 -19.01 12.43 5.80
CA ALA A 441 -18.71 11.44 6.83
C ALA A 441 -17.45 10.63 6.52
N PHE A 442 -16.85 10.04 7.56
CA PHE A 442 -15.93 8.91 7.37
C PHE A 442 -16.76 7.65 7.15
N THR A 443 -16.54 6.99 6.02
CA THR A 443 -17.46 5.94 5.56
C THR A 443 -16.98 4.53 5.90
N LEU A 444 -15.90 4.42 6.67
CA LEU A 444 -15.46 3.19 7.32
C LEU A 444 -14.99 3.47 8.75
N PRO A 445 -15.17 2.52 9.68
CA PRO A 445 -14.69 2.69 11.05
C PRO A 445 -13.16 2.67 11.08
N TYR A 446 -12.55 3.45 11.97
CA TYR A 446 -11.08 3.54 12.12
C TYR A 446 -10.39 4.04 10.85
N THR A 447 -11.02 5.02 10.21
CA THR A 447 -10.43 5.86 9.15
C THR A 447 -10.46 7.35 9.51
N GLU A 448 -10.95 7.66 10.71
CA GLU A 448 -11.21 9.01 11.19
C GLU A 448 -9.91 9.80 11.43
N THR A 449 -9.98 11.09 11.12
CA THR A 449 -8.97 12.09 11.46
C THR A 449 -9.54 12.99 12.57
N THR A 450 -8.93 12.92 13.75
CA THR A 450 -9.34 13.59 14.99
C THR A 450 -8.77 15.00 15.09
N MET A 451 -9.07 15.87 14.12
CA MET A 451 -8.65 17.28 14.20
C MET A 451 -9.85 18.20 14.46
N GLU A 452 -9.76 19.01 15.53
CA GLU A 452 -10.76 20.01 15.95
C GLU A 452 -10.99 21.12 14.91
N ARG A 453 -10.09 21.28 13.94
CA ARG A 453 -10.20 22.27 12.86
C ARG A 453 -10.13 21.51 11.55
N GLY A 454 -11.23 21.49 10.80
CA GLY A 454 -11.47 20.69 9.59
C GLY A 454 -10.53 20.94 8.39
N ALA A 455 -9.22 20.89 8.62
CA ALA A 455 -8.19 21.26 7.65
C ALA A 455 -7.62 20.05 6.87
N TYR A 456 -7.81 18.81 7.35
CA TYR A 456 -7.31 17.62 6.64
C TYR A 456 -8.36 16.51 6.70
N LEU A 457 -8.88 16.20 5.51
CA LEU A 457 -10.09 15.41 5.30
C LEU A 457 -9.81 14.15 4.47
N ASP A 458 -8.57 13.67 4.40
CA ASP A 458 -8.08 12.68 3.42
C ASP A 458 -8.88 11.36 3.34
N SER A 459 -9.81 11.09 4.26
CA SER A 459 -10.72 9.94 4.24
C SER A 459 -12.20 10.28 4.48
N LYS A 460 -12.56 11.57 4.59
CA LYS A 460 -13.97 11.98 4.61
C LYS A 460 -14.50 11.95 3.17
N VAL A 461 -15.79 11.65 3.07
CA VAL A 461 -16.47 11.56 1.78
C VAL A 461 -17.63 12.54 1.79
N SER A 462 -17.62 13.47 0.83
CA SER A 462 -18.80 14.27 0.51
C SER A 462 -19.80 13.42 -0.26
N PHE A 463 -20.96 13.17 0.35
CA PHE A 463 -21.99 12.35 -0.27
C PHE A 463 -22.56 13.05 -1.50
N SER A 464 -22.69 14.38 -1.44
CA SER A 464 -23.17 15.20 -2.55
C SER A 464 -22.30 15.06 -3.80
N LEU A 465 -20.98 15.01 -3.65
CA LEU A 465 -20.07 14.83 -4.78
C LEU A 465 -20.11 13.41 -5.37
N VAL A 466 -20.22 12.39 -4.50
CA VAL A 466 -20.39 11.01 -4.96
C VAL A 466 -21.73 10.83 -5.68
N ASP A 467 -22.83 11.30 -5.10
CA ASP A 467 -24.17 11.25 -5.68
C ASP A 467 -24.19 11.99 -7.03
N TRP A 468 -23.51 13.14 -7.14
CA TRP A 468 -23.35 13.86 -8.41
C TRP A 468 -22.57 13.05 -9.45
N SER A 469 -21.47 12.40 -9.07
CA SER A 469 -20.73 11.52 -10.00
C SER A 469 -21.59 10.36 -10.52
N VAL A 470 -22.47 9.80 -9.68
CA VAL A 470 -23.43 8.74 -10.06
C VAL A 470 -24.49 9.28 -11.01
N GLU A 471 -25.00 10.49 -10.75
CA GLU A 471 -25.93 11.17 -11.67
C GLU A 471 -25.28 11.42 -13.03
N LEU A 472 -24.09 12.02 -13.06
CA LEU A 472 -23.36 12.30 -14.30
C LEU A 472 -23.12 11.01 -15.10
N ARG A 473 -22.72 9.94 -14.42
CA ARG A 473 -22.61 8.61 -15.04
C ARG A 473 -23.92 8.20 -15.69
N SER A 474 -25.04 8.29 -14.97
CA SER A 474 -26.35 7.88 -15.48
C SER A 474 -26.75 8.70 -16.72
N ARG A 475 -26.49 10.01 -16.73
CA ARG A 475 -26.74 10.88 -17.88
C ARG A 475 -25.89 10.49 -19.09
N ALA A 476 -24.59 10.23 -18.88
CA ALA A 476 -23.70 9.72 -19.92
C ALA A 476 -24.13 8.33 -20.44
N GLU A 477 -24.68 7.48 -19.57
CA GLU A 477 -25.25 6.18 -19.94
C GLU A 477 -26.50 6.31 -20.81
N GLN A 478 -27.28 7.38 -20.63
CA GLN A 478 -28.44 7.75 -21.45
C GLN A 478 -28.06 8.46 -22.77
N GLY A 479 -26.77 8.60 -23.07
CA GLY A 479 -26.29 9.24 -24.30
C GLY A 479 -26.29 10.77 -24.27
N ARG A 480 -26.48 11.39 -23.09
CA ARG A 480 -26.34 12.84 -22.93
C ARG A 480 -24.87 13.25 -22.99
N ARG A 481 -24.60 14.41 -23.57
CA ARG A 481 -23.27 15.05 -23.49
C ARG A 481 -23.21 15.91 -22.23
N LEU A 482 -22.10 15.85 -21.52
CA LEU A 482 -21.90 16.53 -20.25
C LEU A 482 -20.92 17.68 -20.43
N LEU A 483 -21.36 18.91 -20.22
CA LEU A 483 -20.47 20.07 -20.17
C LEU A 483 -20.21 20.42 -18.71
N LEU A 484 -18.99 20.14 -18.24
CA LEU A 484 -18.58 20.34 -16.86
C LEU A 484 -17.69 21.57 -16.76
N VAL A 485 -18.20 22.63 -16.13
CA VAL A 485 -17.40 23.76 -15.64
C VAL A 485 -16.82 23.36 -14.29
N TYR A 486 -15.94 22.37 -14.36
CA TYR A 486 -15.27 21.76 -13.22
C TYR A 486 -14.06 20.98 -13.74
N ASN A 487 -12.87 21.31 -13.26
CA ASN A 487 -11.60 20.78 -13.75
C ASN A 487 -10.57 20.79 -12.60
N LEU A 488 -9.31 20.48 -12.93
CA LEU A 488 -8.23 20.40 -11.95
C LEU A 488 -7.82 21.75 -11.34
N SER A 489 -8.34 22.90 -11.81
CA SER A 489 -8.09 24.22 -11.21
C SER A 489 -9.04 24.55 -10.04
N SER A 490 -10.16 23.82 -9.90
CA SER A 490 -11.11 23.97 -8.80
C SER A 490 -10.49 23.56 -7.45
N PHE A 491 -10.90 24.24 -6.38
CA PHE A 491 -10.47 23.92 -5.01
C PHE A 491 -10.86 22.51 -4.55
N ASP A 492 -12.02 22.00 -5.00
CA ASP A 492 -12.50 20.67 -4.60
C ASP A 492 -11.62 19.53 -5.11
N GLU A 493 -10.91 19.74 -6.22
CA GLU A 493 -9.81 18.88 -6.59
C GLU A 493 -8.56 19.47 -5.93
N ASN A 494 -8.36 19.30 -4.62
CA ASN A 494 -7.10 19.64 -3.93
C ASN A 494 -6.29 18.37 -3.61
N ASN A 495 -5.01 18.54 -3.29
CA ASN A 495 -4.09 17.42 -3.05
C ASN A 495 -4.27 16.74 -1.69
N THR A 496 -5.14 17.24 -0.80
CA THR A 496 -5.37 16.66 0.52
C THR A 496 -6.69 15.90 0.61
N ASP A 497 -7.70 16.33 -0.13
CA ASP A 497 -9.01 15.70 -0.19
C ASP A 497 -9.64 15.98 -1.57
N PRO A 498 -9.18 15.28 -2.63
CA PRO A 498 -9.76 15.44 -3.95
C PRO A 498 -11.19 14.88 -3.93
N ALA A 499 -12.11 15.62 -4.54
CA ALA A 499 -13.48 15.18 -4.78
C ALA A 499 -13.54 13.89 -5.62
N GLY A 500 -12.64 13.77 -6.60
CA GLY A 500 -12.53 12.58 -7.45
C GLY A 500 -13.72 12.39 -8.40
N VAL A 501 -14.47 13.45 -8.74
CA VAL A 501 -15.68 13.32 -9.56
C VAL A 501 -15.33 12.95 -10.99
N LEU A 502 -14.33 13.64 -11.57
CA LEU A 502 -13.88 13.38 -12.93
C LEU A 502 -13.19 12.01 -13.04
N GLU A 503 -12.42 11.63 -12.03
CA GLU A 503 -11.71 10.36 -11.93
C GLU A 503 -12.67 9.17 -11.91
N ARG A 504 -13.74 9.26 -11.10
CA ARG A 504 -14.80 8.23 -11.06
C ARG A 504 -15.45 8.06 -12.41
N LEU A 505 -15.84 9.17 -13.05
CA LEU A 505 -16.45 9.15 -14.36
C LEU A 505 -15.51 8.58 -15.42
N TYR A 506 -14.24 8.96 -15.37
CA TYR A 506 -13.23 8.52 -16.31
C TYR A 506 -12.97 7.01 -16.20
N LEU A 507 -12.80 6.50 -14.99
CA LEU A 507 -12.64 5.06 -14.74
C LEU A 507 -13.88 4.26 -15.13
N HIS A 508 -15.07 4.81 -14.91
CA HIS A 508 -16.32 4.12 -15.21
C HIS A 508 -16.64 4.08 -16.70
N LEU A 509 -16.47 5.21 -17.40
CA LEU A 509 -16.77 5.30 -18.84
C LEU A 509 -15.65 4.70 -19.70
N GLY A 510 -14.41 4.74 -19.23
CA GLY A 510 -13.23 4.42 -20.03
C GLY A 510 -12.86 5.57 -20.97
N HIS A 511 -11.66 5.50 -21.56
CA HIS A 511 -11.06 6.65 -22.23
C HIS A 511 -11.87 7.21 -23.41
N ALA A 512 -12.20 6.37 -24.40
CA ALA A 512 -12.88 6.80 -25.61
C ALA A 512 -14.27 7.38 -25.30
N ARG A 513 -15.08 6.65 -24.53
CA ARG A 513 -16.43 7.11 -24.16
C ARG A 513 -16.39 8.38 -23.33
N PHE A 514 -15.43 8.53 -22.42
CA PHE A 514 -15.27 9.77 -21.67
C PHE A 514 -15.00 10.94 -22.60
N LEU A 515 -14.07 10.81 -23.56
CA LEU A 515 -13.78 11.87 -24.53
C LEU A 515 -15.01 12.28 -25.36
N ASP A 516 -15.84 11.31 -25.74
CA ASP A 516 -17.03 11.55 -26.56
C ASP A 516 -18.20 12.17 -25.78
N THR A 517 -18.23 11.95 -24.45
CA THR A 517 -19.40 12.24 -23.63
C THR A 517 -19.17 13.37 -22.63
N VAL A 518 -17.95 13.53 -22.12
CA VAL A 518 -17.61 14.47 -21.05
C VAL A 518 -16.69 15.56 -21.58
N PHE A 519 -17.15 16.80 -21.46
CA PHE A 519 -16.45 17.99 -21.93
C PHE A 519 -16.15 18.88 -20.73
N SER A 520 -14.90 18.84 -20.28
CA SER A 520 -14.34 19.77 -19.29
C SER A 520 -13.17 20.50 -19.93
N PHE A 521 -13.12 21.82 -19.77
CA PHE A 521 -12.11 22.68 -20.39
C PHE A 521 -11.26 23.35 -19.31
N GLY A 522 -9.95 23.46 -19.55
CA GLY A 522 -9.01 24.11 -18.64
C GLY A 522 -7.63 24.30 -19.24
N ALA A 523 -6.90 25.26 -18.69
CA ALA A 523 -5.49 25.51 -18.95
C ALA A 523 -4.60 24.51 -18.20
N GLN A 524 -5.03 24.04 -17.03
CA GLN A 524 -4.34 22.99 -16.27
C GLN A 524 -4.87 21.60 -16.63
N ARG A 525 -4.03 20.81 -17.32
CA ARG A 525 -4.32 19.40 -17.64
C ARG A 525 -3.60 18.39 -16.74
N VAL A 526 -2.67 18.89 -15.94
CA VAL A 526 -1.83 18.11 -15.03
C VAL A 526 -1.77 18.86 -13.70
N ARG A 527 -2.01 18.15 -12.60
CA ARG A 527 -1.81 18.71 -11.24
C ARG A 527 -1.09 17.71 -10.35
N TRP A 528 -1.73 16.58 -10.07
CA TRP A 528 -1.14 15.38 -9.46
C TRP A 528 -1.56 14.09 -10.17
N ASN A 529 -2.60 14.14 -10.98
CA ASN A 529 -2.91 13.19 -12.03
C ASN A 529 -3.00 13.91 -13.38
N GLU A 530 -3.12 13.10 -14.44
CA GLU A 530 -3.39 13.55 -15.80
C GLU A 530 -4.78 13.02 -16.14
N LEU A 531 -5.64 13.91 -16.60
CA LEU A 531 -6.98 13.61 -17.06
C LEU A 531 -7.16 14.21 -18.46
N PRO A 532 -8.07 13.67 -19.28
CA PRO A 532 -8.39 14.25 -20.58
C PRO A 532 -9.21 15.54 -20.46
N ILE A 533 -8.65 16.56 -19.80
CA ILE A 533 -9.17 17.92 -19.77
C ILE A 533 -8.82 18.59 -21.10
N ARG A 534 -9.82 19.15 -21.77
CA ARG A 534 -9.66 19.81 -23.06
C ARG A 534 -9.04 21.19 -22.86
N PRO A 535 -8.16 21.65 -23.75
CA PRO A 535 -7.63 23.00 -23.66
C PRO A 535 -8.70 24.03 -23.95
N MET A 536 -8.53 25.22 -23.37
CA MET A 536 -9.42 26.35 -23.59
C MET A 536 -9.55 26.79 -25.06
N ASN A 537 -8.54 26.56 -25.91
CA ASN A 537 -8.61 26.91 -27.33
C ASN A 537 -9.49 25.97 -28.17
N GLU A 538 -9.85 24.78 -27.67
CA GLU A 538 -10.78 23.86 -28.35
C GLU A 538 -12.26 24.21 -28.08
N LEU A 539 -12.54 25.11 -27.13
CA LEU A 539 -13.90 25.44 -26.71
C LEU A 539 -14.77 25.94 -27.88
N ASP A 540 -14.27 26.84 -28.72
CA ASP A 540 -15.05 27.38 -29.85
C ASP A 540 -15.41 26.31 -30.88
N GLY A 541 -14.47 25.39 -31.13
CA GLY A 541 -14.67 24.26 -32.03
C GLY A 541 -15.71 23.30 -31.47
N PHE A 542 -15.65 22.98 -30.18
CA PHE A 542 -16.67 22.18 -29.50
C PHE A 542 -18.05 22.84 -29.58
N LEU A 543 -18.16 24.12 -29.19
CA LEU A 543 -19.44 24.84 -29.25
C LEU A 543 -19.97 24.96 -30.68
N GLY A 544 -19.10 25.01 -31.69
CA GLY A 544 -19.48 24.99 -33.10
C GLY A 544 -19.98 23.63 -33.60
N SER A 545 -19.58 22.55 -32.94
CA SER A 545 -20.02 21.19 -33.26
C SER A 545 -21.38 20.81 -32.67
N LEU A 546 -21.94 21.64 -31.77
CA LEU A 546 -23.23 21.40 -31.14
C LEU A 546 -24.38 21.79 -32.08
N THR A 547 -24.80 20.83 -32.91
CA THR A 547 -25.96 21.00 -33.81
C THR A 547 -27.30 20.93 -33.08
N ASP A 548 -27.36 20.16 -31.99
CA ASP A 548 -28.48 20.10 -31.07
C ASP A 548 -27.99 20.39 -29.63
N PRO A 549 -28.25 21.59 -29.08
CA PRO A 549 -27.83 21.92 -27.72
C PRO A 549 -28.68 21.21 -26.64
N SER A 550 -29.86 20.66 -26.98
CA SER A 550 -30.79 20.04 -26.01
C SER A 550 -30.31 18.68 -25.48
N ILE A 551 -29.32 18.08 -26.13
CA ILE A 551 -28.65 16.85 -25.68
C ILE A 551 -27.50 17.12 -24.70
N VAL A 552 -27.18 18.38 -24.43
CA VAL A 552 -26.12 18.80 -23.50
C VAL A 552 -26.72 19.11 -22.14
N ASP A 553 -26.30 18.34 -21.12
CA ASP A 553 -26.56 18.67 -19.72
C ASP A 553 -25.31 19.39 -19.16
N GLY A 554 -25.48 20.63 -18.72
CA GLY A 554 -24.42 21.49 -18.19
C GLY A 554 -24.37 21.52 -16.66
N TYR A 555 -23.16 21.51 -16.10
CA TYR A 555 -22.93 21.56 -14.66
C TYR A 555 -21.78 22.49 -14.33
N TRP A 556 -21.91 23.27 -13.26
CA TRP A 556 -20.85 24.08 -12.69
C TRP A 556 -20.80 23.86 -11.18
N LEU A 557 -19.67 23.37 -10.69
CA LEU A 557 -19.42 23.30 -9.25
C LEU A 557 -18.58 24.52 -8.86
N HIS A 558 -19.14 25.36 -7.98
CA HIS A 558 -18.46 26.49 -7.39
C HIS A 558 -18.13 26.19 -5.93
N HIS A 559 -16.88 26.43 -5.53
CA HIS A 559 -16.46 26.45 -4.14
C HIS A 559 -16.09 27.89 -3.73
N PRO A 560 -16.44 28.38 -2.52
CA PRO A 560 -16.09 29.75 -2.09
C PRO A 560 -14.58 30.05 -2.19
N ASN A 561 -13.75 29.05 -1.94
CA ASN A 561 -12.30 29.18 -2.10
C ASN A 561 -11.80 29.35 -3.55
N ASP A 562 -12.64 29.13 -4.57
CA ASP A 562 -12.33 29.48 -5.95
C ASP A 562 -12.28 31.02 -6.15
N GLU A 563 -12.72 31.78 -5.16
CA GLU A 563 -12.65 33.25 -5.13
C GLU A 563 -11.43 33.77 -4.37
N GLN A 564 -10.56 32.91 -3.83
CA GLN A 564 -9.36 33.35 -3.11
C GLN A 564 -8.45 34.16 -4.05
N PRO A 565 -8.17 35.45 -3.75
CA PRO A 565 -7.44 36.32 -4.66
C PRO A 565 -5.93 36.03 -4.68
N THR A 566 -5.41 35.45 -3.60
CA THR A 566 -3.98 35.14 -3.45
C THR A 566 -3.61 33.76 -4.00
N TRP A 567 -4.59 32.96 -4.44
CA TRP A 567 -4.35 31.60 -4.92
C TRP A 567 -4.32 31.60 -6.45
N GLU A 568 -3.23 31.12 -7.01
CA GLU A 568 -3.02 31.04 -8.46
C GLU A 568 -4.05 30.11 -9.13
N SER A 569 -4.35 28.96 -8.52
CA SER A 569 -5.37 28.02 -9.02
C SER A 569 -6.75 28.65 -9.06
N ALA A 570 -7.14 29.38 -8.01
CA ALA A 570 -8.41 30.10 -7.93
C ALA A 570 -8.50 31.21 -9.00
N THR A 571 -7.41 31.96 -9.21
CA THR A 571 -7.33 32.99 -10.25
C THR A 571 -7.49 32.39 -11.65
N THR A 572 -6.82 31.28 -11.91
CA THR A 572 -6.91 30.53 -13.17
C THR A 572 -8.34 30.02 -13.39
N HIS A 573 -8.92 29.38 -12.37
CA HIS A 573 -10.29 28.88 -12.42
C HIS A 573 -11.31 29.97 -12.76
N ARG A 574 -11.23 31.14 -12.12
CA ARG A 574 -12.13 32.27 -12.41
C ARG A 574 -12.04 32.75 -13.87
N GLN A 575 -10.84 32.81 -14.43
CA GLN A 575 -10.63 33.22 -15.83
C GLN A 575 -11.22 32.18 -16.80
N GLU A 576 -11.04 30.89 -16.51
CA GLU A 576 -11.61 29.79 -17.29
C GLU A 576 -13.15 29.83 -17.25
N VAL A 577 -13.73 29.92 -16.05
CA VAL A 577 -15.18 30.01 -15.84
C VAL A 577 -15.78 31.20 -16.60
N ALA A 578 -15.18 32.39 -16.47
CA ALA A 578 -15.64 33.59 -17.16
C ALA A 578 -15.58 33.42 -18.69
N THR A 579 -14.52 32.82 -19.21
CA THR A 579 -14.37 32.55 -20.65
C THR A 579 -15.40 31.55 -21.15
N ILE A 580 -15.62 30.46 -20.41
CA ILE A 580 -16.60 29.43 -20.76
C ILE A 580 -18.00 30.02 -20.85
N PHE A 581 -18.45 30.71 -19.79
CA PHE A 581 -19.79 31.29 -19.78
C PHE A 581 -19.97 32.45 -20.74
N GLY A 582 -18.93 33.26 -20.99
CA GLY A 582 -18.96 34.30 -22.03
C GLY A 582 -19.25 33.71 -23.40
N LYS A 583 -18.48 32.69 -23.82
CA LYS A 583 -18.65 32.02 -25.12
C LYS A 583 -19.93 31.22 -25.25
N LEU A 584 -20.39 30.60 -24.15
CA LEU A 584 -21.71 29.96 -24.13
C LEU A 584 -22.82 30.99 -24.34
N GLY A 585 -22.77 32.13 -23.63
CA GLY A 585 -23.77 33.19 -23.73
C GLY A 585 -23.79 33.91 -25.08
N GLU A 586 -22.67 33.93 -25.80
CA GLU A 586 -22.61 34.43 -27.19
C GLU A 586 -23.46 33.57 -28.14
N ARG A 587 -23.48 32.25 -27.96
CA ARG A 587 -24.07 31.29 -28.93
C ARG A 587 -25.42 30.73 -28.51
N PHE A 588 -25.64 30.55 -27.21
CA PHE A 588 -26.80 29.85 -26.67
C PHE A 588 -27.48 30.69 -25.60
N GLN A 589 -28.78 30.47 -25.41
CA GLN A 589 -29.46 30.88 -24.19
C GLN A 589 -29.14 29.85 -23.10
N ILE A 590 -28.53 30.29 -22.00
CA ILE A 590 -28.23 29.44 -20.85
C ILE A 590 -29.46 29.42 -19.95
N VAL A 591 -30.09 28.26 -19.83
CA VAL A 591 -31.26 28.05 -18.97
C VAL A 591 -30.79 27.42 -17.67
N TRP A 592 -30.81 28.21 -16.59
CA TRP A 592 -30.38 27.76 -15.27
C TRP A 592 -31.45 26.92 -14.58
N GLY A 593 -31.03 25.76 -14.08
CA GLY A 593 -31.82 24.93 -13.19
C GLY A 593 -31.61 25.32 -11.71
N LEU A 594 -32.18 24.50 -10.83
CA LEU A 594 -31.99 24.66 -9.39
C LEU A 594 -30.51 24.46 -9.03
N ALA A 595 -29.97 25.40 -8.26
CA ALA A 595 -28.66 25.29 -7.65
C ALA A 595 -28.78 24.59 -6.30
N VAL A 596 -27.89 23.63 -6.03
CA VAL A 596 -27.85 22.90 -4.76
C VAL A 596 -26.61 23.31 -4.00
N LYS A 597 -26.80 23.89 -2.80
CA LYS A 597 -25.71 24.28 -1.91
C LYS A 597 -25.52 23.25 -0.81
N ASP A 598 -24.27 22.92 -0.50
CA ASP A 598 -23.95 22.04 0.62
C ASP A 598 -23.32 22.77 1.82
N LEU A 599 -23.03 22.01 2.88
CA LEU A 599 -22.51 22.53 4.14
C LEU A 599 -21.06 23.01 4.09
N GLN A 600 -20.29 22.61 3.08
CA GLN A 600 -18.95 23.16 2.83
C GLN A 600 -19.04 24.47 2.04
N GLY A 601 -20.25 24.92 1.70
CA GLY A 601 -20.51 26.13 0.95
C GLY A 601 -20.44 25.95 -0.56
N ARG A 602 -20.24 24.71 -1.04
CA ARG A 602 -20.20 24.40 -2.47
C ARG A 602 -21.57 24.58 -3.06
N THR A 603 -21.62 25.13 -4.26
CA THR A 603 -22.86 25.30 -5.02
C THR A 603 -22.74 24.58 -6.35
N LEU A 604 -23.55 23.54 -6.53
CA LEU A 604 -23.69 22.84 -7.80
C LEU A 604 -24.82 23.50 -8.60
N HIS A 605 -24.45 24.21 -9.66
CA HIS A 605 -25.36 24.79 -10.62
C HIS A 605 -25.59 23.82 -11.79
N ARG A 606 -26.86 23.61 -12.14
CA ARG A 606 -27.24 22.88 -13.35
C ARG A 606 -27.71 23.87 -14.40
N PHE A 607 -27.37 23.63 -15.66
CA PHE A 607 -27.86 24.44 -16.76
C PHE A 607 -28.10 23.60 -18.01
N ALA A 608 -29.02 24.06 -18.85
CA ALA A 608 -29.25 23.54 -20.19
C ALA A 608 -28.91 24.63 -21.21
N LEU A 609 -28.59 24.21 -22.42
CA LEU A 609 -28.38 25.10 -23.54
C LEU A 609 -29.61 25.08 -24.45
N ALA A 610 -30.13 26.26 -24.74
CA ALA A 610 -31.20 26.46 -25.72
C ALA A 610 -30.69 27.30 -26.89
N PRO A 611 -31.24 27.13 -28.10
CA PRO A 611 -30.97 28.06 -29.21
C PRO A 611 -31.33 29.49 -28.78
N ARG A 612 -30.52 30.49 -29.14
CA ARG A 612 -30.93 31.89 -28.98
C ARG A 612 -32.11 32.13 -29.93
N SER A 613 -33.25 32.53 -29.39
CA SER A 613 -34.30 33.17 -30.18
C SER A 613 -33.71 34.46 -30.76
N GLY A 614 -33.69 34.55 -32.09
CA GLY A 614 -33.13 35.70 -32.83
C GLY A 614 -33.89 37.00 -32.60
#